data_AF-A0A7Y7J0I9-F1
#
_entry.id   AF-A0A7Y7J0I9-F1
#
_cell.length_a   1.000
_cell.length_b   1.000
_cell.length_c   1.000
_cell.angle_alpha   90.00
_cell.angle_beta   90.00
_cell.angle_gamma   90.00
#
_symmetry.space_group_name_H-M   'P 1'
#
loop_
_entity.id
_entity.type
_entity.pdbx_description
1 polymer ?
#
loop_
_entity_poly.entity_id
_entity_poly.type
_entity_poly.pdbx_seq_one_letter_code
_entity_poly.pdbx_strand_id
1 'polypeptide(L)'
;AATLFCGLFGFLVAAACGYMAGIVGSSSSPLSGIAIIATVMIAAFLLGLERLGWMPAEFSAGGQRLAVAFALFVLSAIVASSAISNDNLQDLKTGQLVGASPWRQQAALLVGCVSGAVVIPPVLELLYQAYGFVGALPRPGMDPAHALAAPQPALLVTLVNGIFLHRLDWTMITLGATLGVVLIAADLL
;
A
#
# COMPACT_ATOMS: atom_id res chain seq x y z
N ALA A 1 -16.16 -1.69 11.09
CA ALA A 1 -14.95 -2.55 11.22
C ALA A 1 -13.79 -2.01 10.39
N ALA A 2 -13.91 -1.93 9.05
CA ALA A 2 -12.81 -1.48 8.19
C ALA A 2 -12.30 -0.07 8.49
N THR A 3 -13.16 0.92 8.74
CA THR A 3 -12.73 2.28 9.11
C THR A 3 -11.93 2.31 10.42
N LEU A 4 -12.33 1.52 11.41
CA LEU A 4 -11.58 1.38 12.67
C LEU A 4 -10.23 0.71 12.45
N PHE A 5 -10.19 -0.33 11.61
CA PHE A 5 -8.96 -0.97 11.19
C PHE A 5 -8.04 0.03 10.48
N CYS A 6 -8.53 0.80 9.50
CA CYS A 6 -7.77 1.85 8.83
C CYS A 6 -7.25 2.89 9.81
N GLY A 7 -8.08 3.36 10.74
CA GLY A 7 -7.69 4.36 11.72
C GLY A 7 -6.57 3.87 12.64
N LEU A 8 -6.74 2.68 13.23
CA LEU A 8 -5.77 2.12 14.18
C LEU A 8 -4.51 1.64 13.48
N PHE A 9 -4.65 0.77 12.49
CA PHE A 9 -3.52 0.17 11.80
C PHE A 9 -2.82 1.20 10.91
N GLY A 10 -3.58 2.03 10.19
CA GLY A 10 -3.00 3.12 9.39
C GLY A 10 -2.25 4.13 10.23
N PHE A 11 -2.71 4.45 11.45
CA PHE A 11 -1.94 5.29 12.38
C PHE A 11 -0.62 4.64 12.79
N LEU A 12 -0.62 3.38 13.22
CA LEU A 12 0.59 2.66 13.61
C LEU A 12 1.61 2.59 12.48
N VAL A 13 1.12 2.27 11.27
CA VAL A 13 1.95 2.18 10.08
C VAL A 13 2.50 3.54 9.67
N ALA A 14 1.66 4.58 9.68
CA ALA A 14 2.09 5.94 9.37
C ALA A 14 3.12 6.47 10.38
N ALA A 15 2.97 6.14 11.67
CA ALA A 15 3.93 6.49 12.71
C ALA A 15 5.28 5.77 12.49
N ALA A 16 5.25 4.48 12.15
CA ALA A 16 6.45 3.69 11.87
C ALA A 16 7.19 4.20 10.61
N CYS A 17 6.49 4.43 9.49
CA CYS A 17 7.07 5.01 8.28
C CYS A 17 7.68 6.39 8.58
N GLY A 18 6.89 7.25 9.22
CA GLY A 18 7.29 8.59 9.61
C GLY A 18 8.58 8.63 10.42
N TYR A 19 8.66 7.79 11.45
CA TYR A 19 9.86 7.66 12.27
C TYR A 19 11.08 7.23 11.45
N MET A 20 10.91 6.23 10.57
CA MET A 20 11.99 5.74 9.71
C MET A 20 12.48 6.83 8.75
N ALA A 21 11.60 7.55 8.06
CA ALA A 21 12.01 8.68 7.22
C ALA A 21 12.71 9.79 8.01
N GLY A 22 12.26 10.06 9.24
CA GLY A 22 12.93 11.01 10.13
C GLY A 22 14.39 10.63 10.42
N ILE A 23 14.73 9.34 10.46
CA ILE A 23 16.10 8.86 10.73
C ILE A 23 16.91 8.71 9.44
N VAL A 24 16.42 7.88 8.52
CA VAL A 24 17.18 7.41 7.35
C VAL A 24 16.80 8.10 6.03
N GLY A 25 15.76 8.94 6.04
CA GLY A 25 15.18 9.56 4.85
C GLY A 25 14.13 8.68 4.17
N SER A 26 13.22 9.32 3.45
CA SER A 26 12.07 8.73 2.75
C SER A 26 12.51 7.78 1.64
N SER A 27 13.59 8.12 0.91
CA SER A 27 14.17 7.28 -0.13
C SER A 27 14.66 5.92 0.40
N SER A 28 15.09 5.87 1.66
CA SER A 28 15.56 4.65 2.33
C SER A 28 14.50 4.05 3.25
N SER A 29 13.32 4.67 3.36
CA SER A 29 12.24 4.20 4.22
C SER A 29 11.63 2.90 3.68
N PRO A 30 11.24 1.96 4.55
CA PRO A 30 10.73 0.65 4.13
C PRO A 30 9.24 0.69 3.70
N LEU A 31 8.78 1.79 3.07
CA LEU A 31 7.35 2.00 2.72
C LEU A 31 6.79 0.86 1.86
N SER A 32 7.57 0.34 0.91
CA SER A 32 7.16 -0.77 0.04
C SER A 32 6.97 -2.08 0.82
N GLY A 33 7.87 -2.40 1.74
CA GLY A 33 7.75 -3.58 2.62
C GLY A 33 6.56 -3.45 3.57
N ILE A 34 6.33 -2.24 4.07
CA ILE A 34 5.17 -1.91 4.89
C ILE A 34 3.86 -2.10 4.12
N ALA A 35 3.80 -1.72 2.84
CA ALA A 35 2.63 -1.98 1.99
C ALA A 35 2.35 -3.49 1.83
N ILE A 36 3.39 -4.32 1.71
CA ILE A 36 3.26 -5.79 1.66
C ILE A 36 2.67 -6.32 2.98
N ILE A 37 3.23 -5.92 4.13
CA ILE A 37 2.74 -6.34 5.45
C ILE A 37 1.28 -5.89 5.64
N ALA A 38 0.98 -4.63 5.30
CA ALA A 38 -0.38 -4.09 5.37
C ALA A 38 -1.35 -4.91 4.52
N THR A 39 -0.95 -5.30 3.32
CA THR A 39 -1.76 -6.13 2.42
C THR A 39 -2.10 -7.47 3.06
N VAL A 40 -1.11 -8.16 3.63
CA VAL A 40 -1.30 -9.44 4.32
C VAL A 40 -2.24 -9.28 5.51
N MET A 41 -2.04 -8.23 6.33
CA MET A 41 -2.86 -7.96 7.51
C MET A 41 -4.30 -7.62 7.16
N ILE A 42 -4.53 -6.80 6.13
CA ILE A 42 -5.87 -6.45 5.65
C ILE A 42 -6.59 -7.71 5.16
N ALA A 43 -5.94 -8.51 4.30
CA ALA A 43 -6.54 -9.71 3.75
C ALA A 43 -6.84 -10.75 4.85
N ALA A 44 -5.93 -10.94 5.81
CA ALA A 44 -6.15 -11.81 6.96
C ALA A 44 -7.29 -11.31 7.86
N PHE A 45 -7.37 -10.01 8.13
CA PHE A 45 -8.45 -9.40 8.90
C PHE A 45 -9.81 -9.61 8.22
N LEU A 46 -9.89 -9.37 6.91
CA LEU A 46 -11.11 -9.54 6.13
C LEU A 46 -11.55 -11.00 6.07
N LEU A 47 -10.63 -11.94 5.85
CA LEU A 47 -10.93 -13.38 5.96
C LEU A 47 -11.40 -13.79 7.36
N GLY A 48 -10.82 -13.21 8.41
CA GLY A 48 -11.26 -13.43 9.78
C GLY A 48 -12.72 -12.98 10.00
N LEU A 49 -13.09 -11.82 9.47
CA LEU A 49 -14.47 -11.33 9.50
C LEU A 49 -15.43 -12.23 8.71
N GLU A 50 -14.99 -12.76 7.57
CA GLU A 50 -15.75 -13.73 6.77
C GLU A 50 -16.03 -15.00 7.56
N ARG A 51 -15.03 -15.56 8.24
CA ARG A 51 -15.17 -16.76 9.08
C ARG A 51 -16.10 -16.57 10.27
N LEU A 52 -16.19 -15.36 10.80
CA LEU A 52 -17.13 -14.98 11.87
C LEU A 52 -18.55 -14.71 11.36
N GLY A 53 -18.79 -14.75 10.04
CA GLY A 53 -20.08 -14.41 9.44
C GLY A 53 -20.41 -12.92 9.52
N TRP A 54 -19.42 -12.06 9.71
CA TRP A 54 -19.59 -10.60 9.85
C TRP A 54 -19.36 -9.86 8.53
N MET A 55 -19.06 -10.59 7.45
CA MET A 55 -19.00 -10.04 6.10
C MET A 55 -20.33 -10.16 5.37
N PRO A 56 -20.70 -9.14 4.56
CA PRO A 56 -21.81 -9.26 3.62
C PRO A 56 -21.60 -10.45 2.67
N ALA A 57 -22.67 -11.16 2.32
CA ALA A 57 -22.59 -12.35 1.47
C ALA A 57 -21.98 -12.04 0.09
N GLU A 58 -22.14 -10.82 -0.40
CA GLU A 58 -21.59 -10.28 -1.64
C GLU A 58 -20.06 -10.32 -1.68
N PHE A 59 -19.40 -10.32 -0.52
CA PHE A 59 -17.93 -10.44 -0.44
C PHE A 59 -17.44 -11.85 -0.76
N SER A 60 -18.26 -12.87 -0.50
CA SER A 60 -17.97 -14.27 -0.83
C SER A 60 -18.42 -14.65 -2.25
N ALA A 61 -19.29 -13.85 -2.86
CA ALA A 61 -19.80 -14.07 -4.21
C ALA A 61 -18.73 -13.79 -5.30
N GLY A 62 -18.89 -14.41 -6.47
CA GLY A 62 -18.09 -14.09 -7.66
C GLY A 62 -16.57 -14.28 -7.52
N GLY A 63 -16.14 -15.25 -6.70
CA GLY A 63 -14.72 -15.54 -6.47
C GLY A 63 -14.00 -14.49 -5.65
N GLN A 64 -14.68 -13.89 -4.66
CA GLN A 64 -14.12 -12.90 -3.73
C GLN A 64 -13.62 -11.60 -4.39
N ARG A 65 -14.04 -11.30 -5.63
CA ARG A 65 -13.61 -10.11 -6.37
C ARG A 65 -13.91 -8.81 -5.62
N LEU A 66 -15.07 -8.71 -4.96
CA LEU A 66 -15.43 -7.54 -4.15
C LEU A 66 -14.53 -7.42 -2.92
N ALA A 67 -14.24 -8.53 -2.24
CA ALA A 67 -13.34 -8.56 -1.09
C ALA A 67 -11.91 -8.14 -1.45
N VAL A 68 -11.40 -8.61 -2.59
CA VAL A 68 -10.10 -8.22 -3.14
C VAL A 68 -10.05 -6.73 -3.45
N ALA A 69 -11.06 -6.21 -4.17
CA ALA A 69 -11.14 -4.77 -4.49
C ALA A 69 -11.22 -3.91 -3.23
N PHE A 70 -12.02 -4.34 -2.25
CA PHE A 70 -12.15 -3.65 -0.97
C PHE A 70 -10.85 -3.65 -0.17
N ALA A 71 -10.12 -4.77 -0.15
CA ALA A 71 -8.82 -4.87 0.51
C ALA A 71 -7.80 -3.88 -0.11
N LEU A 72 -7.75 -3.79 -1.44
CA LEU A 72 -6.87 -2.86 -2.15
C LEU A 72 -7.27 -1.40 -1.94
N PHE A 73 -8.57 -1.12 -1.81
CA PHE A 73 -9.07 0.21 -1.46
C PHE A 73 -8.67 0.62 -0.03
N VAL A 74 -8.79 -0.28 0.94
CA VAL A 74 -8.31 -0.05 2.31
C VAL A 74 -6.79 0.14 2.33
N LEU A 75 -6.07 -0.67 1.56
CA LEU A 75 -4.63 -0.58 1.43
C LEU A 75 -4.18 0.77 0.86
N SER A 76 -4.87 1.30 -0.16
CA SER A 76 -4.50 2.59 -0.76
C SER A 76 -4.59 3.73 0.27
N ALA A 77 -5.60 3.71 1.15
CA ALA A 77 -5.73 4.70 2.22
C ALA A 77 -4.57 4.61 3.23
N ILE A 78 -4.21 3.38 3.65
CA ILE A 78 -3.09 3.16 4.60
C ILE A 78 -1.75 3.54 3.97
N VAL A 79 -1.50 3.15 2.72
CA VAL A 79 -0.26 3.48 2.02
C VAL A 79 -0.17 4.98 1.77
N ALA A 80 -1.26 5.64 1.38
CA ALA A 80 -1.30 7.09 1.20
C ALA A 80 -1.00 7.82 2.52
N SER A 81 -1.68 7.48 3.62
CA SER A 81 -1.41 8.10 4.92
C SER A 81 0.03 7.89 5.37
N SER A 82 0.58 6.71 5.10
CA SER A 82 1.94 6.34 5.47
C SER A 82 2.98 7.08 4.63
N ALA A 83 2.77 7.20 3.32
CA ALA A 83 3.62 7.96 2.42
C ALA A 83 3.64 9.45 2.79
N ILE A 84 2.47 10.04 3.06
CA ILE A 84 2.38 11.44 3.49
C ILE A 84 3.06 11.65 4.85
N SER A 85 2.85 10.74 5.82
CA SER A 85 3.55 10.81 7.12
C SER A 85 5.08 10.74 6.97
N ASN A 86 5.54 9.85 6.08
CA ASN A 86 6.95 9.64 5.75
C ASN A 86 7.60 10.92 5.20
N ASP A 87 7.02 11.49 4.14
CA ASP A 87 7.54 12.70 3.50
C ASP A 87 7.41 13.92 4.42
N ASN A 88 6.29 14.03 5.14
CA ASN A 88 6.06 15.13 6.09
C ASN A 88 7.12 15.18 7.20
N LEU A 89 7.48 14.04 7.80
CA LEU A 89 8.49 14.03 8.86
C LEU A 89 9.90 14.34 8.33
N GLN A 90 10.21 13.94 7.09
CA GLN A 90 11.44 14.37 6.44
C GLN A 90 11.46 15.87 6.13
N ASP A 91 10.34 16.41 5.64
CA ASP A 91 10.21 17.83 5.32
C ASP A 91 10.32 18.67 6.59
N LEU A 92 9.67 18.28 7.68
CA LEU A 92 9.76 18.97 8.97
C LEU A 92 11.18 18.96 9.53
N LYS A 93 11.90 17.84 9.43
CA LYS A 93 13.32 17.75 9.83
C LYS A 93 14.18 18.69 8.99
N THR A 94 14.04 18.64 7.67
CA THR A 94 14.79 19.50 6.75
C THR A 94 14.46 20.97 6.98
N GLY A 95 13.18 21.29 7.18
CA GLY A 95 12.68 22.62 7.49
C GLY A 95 13.26 23.17 8.79
N GLN A 96 13.31 22.35 9.84
CA GLN A 96 13.95 22.72 11.10
C GLN A 96 15.43 23.07 10.90
N LEU A 97 16.18 22.29 10.11
CA LEU A 97 17.61 22.52 9.85
C LEU A 97 17.89 23.84 9.14
N VAL A 98 16.97 24.32 8.29
CA VAL A 98 17.13 25.58 7.55
C VAL A 98 16.35 26.75 8.17
N GLY A 99 15.74 26.57 9.35
CA GLY A 99 14.97 27.61 10.03
C GLY A 99 13.62 27.94 9.38
N ALA A 100 13.03 27.00 8.63
CA ALA A 100 11.71 27.15 8.04
C ALA A 100 10.58 27.08 9.09
N SER A 101 9.43 27.66 8.76
CA SER A 101 8.23 27.60 9.61
C SER A 101 7.39 26.35 9.30
N PRO A 102 7.11 25.47 10.29
CA PRO A 102 6.42 24.21 10.06
C PRO A 102 5.06 24.34 9.37
N TRP A 103 4.28 25.36 9.73
CA TRP A 103 2.94 25.54 9.17
C TRP A 103 2.95 25.82 7.67
N ARG A 104 3.99 26.51 7.16
CA ARG A 104 4.13 26.80 5.72
C ARG A 104 4.42 25.53 4.93
N GLN A 105 5.19 24.62 5.51
CA GLN A 105 5.49 23.32 4.90
C GLN A 105 4.23 22.46 4.82
N GLN A 106 3.43 22.41 5.90
CA GLN A 106 2.15 21.70 5.87
C GLN A 106 1.19 22.25 4.83
N ALA A 107 1.08 23.58 4.71
CA ALA A 107 0.26 24.20 3.68
C ALA A 107 0.74 23.84 2.27
N ALA A 108 2.04 23.86 2.02
CA ALA A 108 2.61 23.46 0.74
C ALA A 108 2.37 21.96 0.44
N LEU A 109 2.53 21.09 1.44
CA LEU A 109 2.25 19.66 1.33
C LEU A 109 0.79 19.39 0.98
N LEU A 110 -0.15 20.07 1.63
CA LEU A 110 -1.58 19.96 1.32
C LEU A 110 -1.89 20.37 -0.12
N VAL A 111 -1.31 21.48 -0.59
CA VAL A 111 -1.44 21.92 -1.99
C VAL A 111 -0.85 20.88 -2.94
N GLY A 112 0.32 20.32 -2.62
CA GLY A 112 0.96 19.23 -3.36
C GLY A 112 0.07 17.98 -3.44
N CYS A 113 -0.53 17.57 -2.31
CA CYS A 113 -1.43 16.42 -2.25
C CYS A 113 -2.68 16.63 -3.11
N VAL A 114 -3.33 17.79 -3.01
CA VAL A 114 -4.54 18.11 -3.79
C VAL A 114 -4.22 18.19 -5.28
N SER A 115 -3.13 18.88 -5.66
CA SER A 115 -2.72 18.96 -7.06
C SER A 115 -2.36 17.58 -7.63
N GLY A 116 -1.63 16.75 -6.88
CA GLY A 116 -1.34 15.36 -7.25
C GLY A 116 -2.61 14.52 -7.41
N ALA A 117 -3.56 14.62 -6.48
CA ALA A 117 -4.83 13.91 -6.56
C ALA A 117 -5.69 14.32 -7.77
N VAL A 118 -5.59 15.56 -8.23
CA VAL A 118 -6.30 16.05 -9.43
C VAL A 118 -5.57 15.65 -10.72
N VAL A 119 -4.24 15.65 -10.73
CA VAL A 119 -3.44 15.46 -11.95
C VAL A 119 -3.12 14.00 -12.24
N ILE A 120 -2.76 13.21 -11.23
CA ILE A 120 -2.27 11.84 -11.41
C ILE A 120 -3.36 10.90 -11.99
N PRO A 121 -4.59 10.85 -11.47
CA PRO A 121 -5.59 9.91 -11.98
C PRO A 121 -5.95 10.12 -13.46
N PRO A 122 -6.20 11.35 -13.96
CA PRO A 122 -6.42 11.57 -15.39
C PRO A 122 -5.22 11.17 -16.26
N VAL A 123 -4.00 11.42 -15.79
CA VAL A 123 -2.78 11.00 -16.50
C VAL A 123 -2.69 9.47 -16.56
N LEU A 124 -2.96 8.78 -15.46
CA LEU A 124 -3.00 7.32 -15.42
C LEU A 124 -4.11 6.77 -16.34
N GLU A 125 -5.28 7.41 -16.39
CA GLU A 125 -6.36 7.02 -17.31
C GLU A 125 -5.95 7.21 -18.77
N LEU A 126 -5.28 8.32 -19.11
CA LEU A 126 -4.75 8.53 -20.47
C LEU A 126 -3.74 7.45 -20.85
N LEU A 127 -2.82 7.10 -19.94
CA LEU A 127 -1.85 6.02 -20.17
C LEU A 127 -2.54 4.67 -20.28
N TYR A 128 -3.55 4.41 -19.45
CA TYR A 128 -4.35 3.19 -19.51
C TYR A 128 -5.08 3.07 -20.84
N GLN A 129 -5.72 4.15 -21.34
CA GLN A 129 -6.42 4.15 -22.63
C GLN A 129 -5.47 4.04 -23.83
N ALA A 130 -4.25 4.53 -23.72
CA ALA A 130 -3.25 4.50 -24.79
C ALA A 130 -2.52 3.17 -24.90
N TYR A 131 -2.09 2.60 -23.77
CA TYR A 131 -1.22 1.42 -23.73
C TYR A 131 -1.83 0.22 -22.97
N GLY A 132 -2.76 0.47 -22.06
CA GLY A 132 -3.25 -0.55 -21.12
C GLY A 132 -2.23 -0.90 -20.05
N PHE A 133 -2.65 -1.73 -19.08
CA PHE A 133 -1.78 -2.31 -18.08
C PHE A 133 -1.71 -3.83 -18.24
N VAL A 134 -0.60 -4.46 -17.84
CA VAL A 134 -0.49 -5.92 -17.88
C VAL A 134 -1.64 -6.54 -17.07
N GLY A 135 -2.42 -7.40 -17.72
CA GLY A 135 -3.61 -8.04 -17.15
C GLY A 135 -4.91 -7.24 -17.24
N ALA A 136 -4.87 -6.00 -17.75
CA ALA A 136 -6.03 -5.15 -17.96
C ALA A 136 -5.85 -4.26 -19.21
N LEU A 137 -6.54 -4.60 -20.30
CA LEU A 137 -6.53 -3.80 -21.53
C LEU A 137 -7.85 -3.01 -21.64
N PRO A 138 -7.81 -1.73 -22.03
CA PRO A 138 -9.01 -0.89 -22.12
C PRO A 138 -9.89 -1.25 -23.33
N ARG A 139 -9.31 -1.83 -24.39
CA ARG A 139 -9.98 -2.05 -25.68
C ARG A 139 -9.64 -3.42 -26.27
N PRO A 140 -10.61 -4.11 -26.90
CA PRO A 140 -10.34 -5.32 -27.66
C PRO A 140 -9.35 -5.07 -28.81
N GLY A 141 -8.45 -6.01 -29.08
CA GLY A 141 -7.52 -5.96 -30.21
C GLY A 141 -6.22 -5.18 -29.97
N MET A 142 -5.98 -4.67 -28.76
CA MET A 142 -4.66 -4.15 -28.38
C MET A 142 -3.65 -5.28 -28.20
N ASP A 143 -2.41 -5.05 -28.60
CA ASP A 143 -1.30 -5.99 -28.41
C ASP A 143 -0.84 -5.97 -26.95
N PRO A 144 -0.96 -7.09 -26.20
CA PRO A 144 -0.51 -7.19 -24.81
C PRO A 144 0.98 -6.90 -24.62
N ALA A 145 1.82 -7.05 -25.65
CA ALA A 145 3.25 -6.78 -25.56
C ALA A 145 3.58 -5.30 -25.32
N HIS A 146 2.67 -4.39 -25.68
CA HIS A 146 2.82 -2.95 -25.45
C HIS A 146 2.18 -2.45 -24.14
N ALA A 147 1.59 -3.36 -23.35
CA ALA A 147 0.96 -2.99 -22.10
C ALA A 147 1.98 -2.54 -21.05
N LEU A 148 1.65 -1.49 -20.31
CA LEU A 148 2.51 -0.96 -19.26
C LEU A 148 2.58 -1.92 -18.07
N ALA A 149 3.78 -2.18 -17.57
CA ALA A 149 3.98 -2.95 -16.36
C ALA A 149 3.64 -2.09 -15.12
N ALA A 150 2.78 -2.60 -14.25
CA ALA A 150 2.49 -2.02 -12.94
C ALA A 150 2.94 -2.98 -11.83
N PRO A 151 4.25 -3.17 -11.62
CA PRO A 151 4.77 -4.27 -10.80
C PRO A 151 4.35 -4.18 -9.32
N GLN A 152 4.38 -2.98 -8.71
CA GLN A 152 3.91 -2.83 -7.33
C GLN A 152 2.41 -3.17 -7.20
N PRO A 153 1.48 -2.56 -7.97
CA PRO A 153 0.07 -2.98 -7.94
C PRO A 153 -0.14 -4.46 -8.22
N ALA A 154 0.58 -5.04 -9.19
CA ALA A 154 0.47 -6.46 -9.54
C ALA A 154 0.90 -7.38 -8.40
N LEU A 155 1.97 -7.04 -7.67
CA LEU A 155 2.40 -7.78 -6.47
C LEU A 155 1.32 -7.72 -5.38
N LEU A 156 0.76 -6.54 -5.10
CA LEU A 156 -0.26 -6.38 -4.06
C LEU A 156 -1.54 -7.14 -4.43
N VAL A 157 -1.98 -7.07 -5.68
CA VAL A 157 -3.13 -7.85 -6.20
C VAL A 157 -2.85 -9.35 -6.08
N THR A 158 -1.65 -9.81 -6.42
CA THR A 158 -1.27 -11.23 -6.30
C THR A 158 -1.32 -11.71 -4.85
N LEU A 159 -0.81 -10.92 -3.91
CA LEU A 159 -0.85 -11.24 -2.47
C LEU A 159 -2.27 -11.32 -1.94
N VAL A 160 -3.11 -10.30 -2.23
CA VAL A 160 -4.51 -10.28 -1.80
C VAL A 160 -5.26 -11.48 -2.35
N ASN A 161 -5.16 -11.75 -3.66
CA ASN A 161 -5.78 -12.91 -4.28
C ASN A 161 -5.24 -14.23 -3.71
N GLY A 162 -3.93 -14.32 -3.48
CA GLY A 162 -3.30 -15.52 -2.90
C GLY A 162 -3.86 -15.86 -1.53
N ILE A 163 -4.12 -14.85 -0.70
CA ILE A 163 -4.71 -15.03 0.64
C ILE A 163 -6.17 -15.46 0.53
N PHE A 164 -6.98 -14.69 -0.20
CA PHE A 164 -8.41 -14.95 -0.39
C PHE A 164 -8.68 -16.32 -1.03
N LEU A 165 -7.96 -16.64 -2.11
CA LEU A 165 -8.10 -17.89 -2.85
C LEU A 165 -7.32 -19.06 -2.23
N HIS A 166 -6.67 -18.87 -1.08
CA HIS A 166 -5.88 -19.90 -0.39
C HIS A 166 -4.77 -20.51 -1.27
N ARG A 167 -4.16 -19.69 -2.12
CA ARG A 167 -3.08 -20.05 -3.06
C ARG A 167 -1.73 -19.39 -2.72
N LEU A 168 -1.64 -18.72 -1.59
CA LEU A 168 -0.38 -18.09 -1.15
C LEU A 168 0.66 -19.16 -0.84
N ASP A 169 1.88 -19.00 -1.35
CA ASP A 169 3.00 -19.86 -0.99
C ASP A 169 3.50 -19.51 0.42
N TRP A 170 2.93 -20.17 1.41
CA TRP A 170 3.30 -20.01 2.81
C TRP A 170 4.75 -20.42 3.09
N THR A 171 5.35 -21.28 2.26
CA THR A 171 6.76 -21.68 2.40
C THR A 171 7.65 -20.47 2.16
N MET A 172 7.41 -19.70 1.10
CA MET A 172 8.18 -18.49 0.82
C MET A 172 8.01 -17.42 1.91
N ILE A 173 6.78 -17.20 2.37
CA ILE A 173 6.48 -16.21 3.42
C ILE A 173 7.17 -16.58 4.74
N THR A 174 7.04 -17.83 5.17
CA THR A 174 7.63 -18.30 6.44
C THR A 174 9.16 -18.37 6.36
N LEU A 175 9.73 -18.75 5.23
CA LEU A 175 11.17 -18.72 5.01
C LEU A 175 11.72 -17.29 5.10
N GLY A 176 11.06 -16.33 4.44
CA GLY A 176 11.42 -14.91 4.53
C GLY A 176 11.33 -14.37 5.96
N ALA A 177 10.25 -14.68 6.67
CA ALA A 177 10.08 -14.29 8.07
C ALA A 177 11.15 -14.90 8.99
N THR A 178 11.44 -16.19 8.82
CA THR A 178 12.44 -16.91 9.61
C THR A 178 13.83 -16.35 9.35
N LEU A 179 14.19 -16.10 8.09
CA LEU A 179 15.45 -15.47 7.73
C LEU A 179 15.57 -14.08 8.37
N GLY A 180 14.51 -13.27 8.32
CA GLY A 180 14.49 -11.95 8.97
C GLY A 180 14.73 -12.04 10.48
N VAL A 181 14.07 -12.97 11.17
CA VAL A 181 14.28 -13.21 12.61
C VAL A 181 15.72 -13.64 12.90
N VAL A 182 16.28 -14.55 12.11
CA VAL A 182 17.66 -15.03 12.27
C VAL A 182 18.67 -13.91 12.06
N LEU A 183 18.48 -13.06 11.04
CA LEU A 183 19.37 -11.93 10.78
C LEU A 183 19.31 -10.89 11.91
N ILE A 184 18.12 -10.57 12.42
CA ILE A 184 17.97 -9.68 13.57
C ILE A 184 18.63 -10.28 14.82
N ALA A 185 18.42 -11.58 15.07
CA ALA A 185 19.04 -12.25 16.20
C ALA A 185 20.57 -12.25 16.09
N ALA A 186 21.13 -12.42 14.88
CA ALA A 186 22.56 -12.36 14.64
C ALA A 186 23.16 -10.95 14.80
N ASP A 187 22.42 -9.89 14.44
CA ASP A 187 22.82 -8.49 14.64
C ASP A 187 22.84 -8.10 16.13
N LEU A 188 22.02 -8.75 16.95
CA LEU A 188 21.93 -8.53 18.40
C LEU A 188 22.99 -9.29 19.22
N LEU A 189 23.74 -10.21 18.61
CA LEU A 189 24.80 -11.01 19.25
C LEU A 189 26.17 -10.36 19.08
#